data_AF-A0A178CY68-F1
#
_entry.id   AF-A0A178CY68-F1
#
_cell.length_a   1.000
_cell.length_b   1.000
_cell.length_c   1.000
_cell.angle_alpha   90.00
_cell.angle_beta   90.00
_cell.angle_gamma   90.00
#
_symmetry.space_group_name_H-M   'P 1'
#
loop_
_entity.id
_entity.type
_entity.pdbx_description
1 polymer ?
#
loop_
_entity_poly.entity_id
_entity_poly.type
_entity_poly.pdbx_seq_one_letter_code
_entity_poly.pdbx_strand_id
1 'polypeptide(L)'
;MDCIRRMAGDKRTVTSMFFRSDGGTVDPNIVPAEPGFQTESLWWISDLASPDQLWILPVTYGTLATLSVWLRVRDAAKQRPEVSYSNSDDARLRVLAAKFNRALSYVMTALPSVFTYLIIRSDLSTAVVLYLIGTTTTQLVQRPLLARVLGTTKRVPPLRAKQAKTKGQVEA
;
A
#
# COMPACT_ATOMS: atom_id res chain seq x y z
N MET A 1 -28.47 9.55 23.49
CA MET A 1 -28.39 9.18 24.92
C MET A 1 -28.60 7.68 25.17
N ASP A 2 -29.45 6.97 24.40
CA ASP A 2 -29.64 5.51 24.55
C ASP A 2 -28.40 4.66 24.19
N CYS A 3 -27.58 5.12 23.23
CA CYS A 3 -26.40 4.38 22.75
C CYS A 3 -25.33 4.21 23.85
N ILE A 4 -25.10 5.25 24.65
CA ILE A 4 -24.14 5.24 25.76
C ILE A 4 -24.65 4.34 26.90
N ARG A 5 -25.97 4.29 27.13
CA ARG A 5 -26.59 3.49 28.20
C ARG A 5 -26.57 1.99 27.89
N ARG A 6 -26.72 1.61 26.62
CA ARG A 6 -26.59 0.21 26.16
C ARG A 6 -25.13 -0.29 26.18
N MET A 7 -24.15 0.58 25.96
CA MET A 7 -22.72 0.25 26.17
C MET A 7 -22.41 -0.04 27.66
N ALA A 8 -23.17 0.54 28.59
CA ALA A 8 -23.09 0.23 30.02
C ALA A 8 -23.85 -1.06 30.42
N GLY A 9 -24.35 -1.84 29.44
CA GLY A 9 -25.04 -3.11 29.67
C GLY A 9 -26.52 -2.98 30.02
N ASP A 10 -27.10 -1.78 29.98
CA ASP A 10 -28.52 -1.57 30.25
C ASP A 10 -29.37 -1.94 29.02
N LYS A 11 -30.21 -2.97 29.15
CA LYS A 11 -31.00 -3.55 28.05
C LYS A 11 -32.34 -2.86 27.82
N ARG A 12 -32.68 -1.79 28.55
CA ARG A 12 -34.00 -1.14 28.48
C ARG A 12 -33.95 0.15 27.67
N THR A 13 -34.86 0.31 26.72
CA THR A 13 -35.04 1.56 25.92
C THR A 13 -35.97 2.53 26.66
N VAL A 14 -35.85 3.84 26.45
CA VAL A 14 -36.76 4.85 27.07
C VAL A 14 -38.24 4.56 26.79
N THR A 15 -38.55 3.92 25.66
CA THR A 15 -39.90 3.49 25.29
C THR A 15 -40.46 2.35 26.16
N SER A 16 -39.63 1.57 26.88
CA SER A 16 -40.10 0.51 27.78
C SER A 16 -40.56 1.02 29.15
N MET A 17 -40.38 2.31 29.45
CA MET A 17 -41.02 2.94 30.62
C MET A 17 -42.47 3.31 30.35
N PHE A 18 -42.84 3.56 29.08
CA PHE A 18 -44.20 3.95 28.69
C PHE A 18 -45.09 2.77 28.29
N PHE A 19 -44.51 1.67 27.82
CA PHE A 19 -45.23 0.45 27.44
C PHE A 19 -44.79 -0.71 28.34
N ARG A 20 -45.28 -0.75 29.58
CA ARG A 20 -44.98 -1.83 30.52
C ARG A 20 -46.25 -2.63 30.79
N SER A 21 -46.57 -3.59 29.92
CA SER A 21 -47.54 -4.66 30.22
C SER A 21 -47.35 -5.92 29.36
N ASP A 22 -46.12 -6.42 29.23
CA ASP A 22 -45.89 -7.86 29.29
C ASP A 22 -44.41 -8.15 29.15
N GLY A 23 -43.92 -9.13 29.91
CA GLY A 23 -42.51 -9.54 29.97
C GLY A 23 -42.00 -10.22 28.71
N GLY A 24 -42.37 -9.75 27.52
CA GLY A 24 -41.87 -10.23 26.25
C GLY A 24 -40.42 -9.78 26.04
N THR A 25 -39.52 -10.74 25.92
CA THR A 25 -38.23 -10.53 25.23
C THR A 25 -38.51 -9.94 23.86
N VAL A 26 -38.03 -8.72 23.62
CA VAL A 26 -38.20 -8.02 22.34
C VAL A 26 -37.56 -8.87 21.23
N ASP A 27 -38.37 -9.19 20.22
CA ASP A 27 -37.94 -9.91 19.02
C ASP A 27 -36.81 -9.13 18.33
N PRO A 28 -35.58 -9.68 18.22
CA PRO A 28 -34.45 -9.00 17.60
C PRO A 28 -34.68 -8.68 16.12
N ASN A 29 -35.71 -9.25 15.47
CA ASN A 29 -36.11 -8.91 14.10
C ASN A 29 -36.76 -7.52 13.96
N ILE A 30 -37.16 -6.87 15.06
CA ILE A 30 -37.77 -5.52 15.03
C ILE A 30 -36.69 -4.43 14.95
N VAL A 31 -35.43 -4.76 15.22
CA VAL A 31 -34.31 -3.82 15.16
C VAL A 31 -33.61 -4.00 13.81
N PRO A 32 -33.52 -2.97 12.95
CA PRO A 32 -32.72 -3.02 11.74
C PRO A 32 -31.29 -3.42 12.12
N ALA A 33 -30.73 -4.41 11.43
CA ALA A 33 -29.35 -4.84 11.63
C ALA A 33 -28.43 -3.61 11.56
N GLU A 34 -27.51 -3.48 12.51
CA GLU A 34 -26.55 -2.39 12.51
C GLU A 34 -25.76 -2.39 11.19
N PRO A 35 -25.49 -1.23 10.58
CA PRO A 35 -24.70 -1.18 9.35
C PRO A 35 -23.29 -1.71 9.65
N GLY A 36 -22.91 -2.78 8.95
CA GLY A 36 -21.66 -3.48 9.17
C GLY A 36 -21.22 -4.22 7.91
N PHE A 37 -19.99 -4.73 7.89
CA PHE A 37 -19.44 -5.38 6.68
C PHE A 37 -20.23 -6.61 6.22
N GLN A 38 -21.05 -7.21 7.10
CA GLN A 38 -21.91 -8.34 6.76
C GLN A 38 -23.21 -7.96 6.05
N THR A 39 -23.66 -6.71 6.19
CA THR A 39 -24.90 -6.21 5.58
C THR A 39 -24.64 -5.40 4.31
N GLU A 40 -23.39 -5.00 4.10
CA GLU A 40 -22.95 -4.27 2.91
C GLU A 40 -22.57 -5.23 1.78
N SER A 41 -22.93 -4.85 0.56
CA SER A 41 -22.62 -5.60 -0.67
C SER A 41 -21.96 -4.69 -1.71
N LEU A 42 -21.15 -5.28 -2.59
CA LEU A 42 -20.41 -4.58 -3.63
C LEU A 42 -20.56 -5.32 -4.95
N TRP A 43 -21.33 -4.77 -5.90
CA TRP A 43 -21.52 -5.22 -7.30
C TRP A 43 -21.78 -6.73 -7.49
N TRP A 44 -20.78 -7.60 -7.28
CA TRP A 44 -20.85 -9.06 -7.36
C TRP A 44 -20.60 -9.79 -6.02
N ILE A 45 -20.34 -9.07 -4.94
CA ILE A 45 -20.06 -9.61 -3.60
C ILE A 45 -21.21 -9.22 -2.67
N SER A 46 -21.91 -10.23 -2.15
CA SER A 46 -23.07 -10.03 -1.28
C SER A 46 -22.70 -9.69 0.16
N ASP A 47 -21.51 -10.06 0.61
CA ASP A 47 -21.02 -9.83 1.99
C ASP A 47 -19.53 -9.44 1.95
N LEU A 48 -19.20 -8.24 2.45
CA LEU A 48 -17.84 -7.71 2.50
C LEU A 48 -16.95 -8.40 3.56
N ALA A 49 -17.53 -9.03 4.58
CA ALA A 49 -16.80 -9.83 5.56
C ALA A 49 -16.33 -11.16 4.95
N SER A 50 -17.05 -11.69 3.97
CA SER A 50 -16.69 -12.92 3.28
C SER A 50 -15.51 -12.73 2.29
N PRO A 51 -14.71 -13.78 2.04
CA PRO A 51 -13.66 -13.74 1.03
C PRO A 51 -14.27 -13.66 -0.39
N ASP A 52 -13.58 -12.97 -1.30
CA ASP A 52 -14.03 -12.81 -2.68
C ASP A 52 -14.01 -14.16 -3.42
N GLN A 53 -15.18 -14.72 -3.68
CA GLN A 53 -15.34 -16.04 -4.29
C GLN A 53 -14.88 -16.09 -5.76
N LEU A 54 -14.90 -14.96 -6.46
CA LEU A 54 -14.48 -14.87 -7.87
C LEU A 54 -13.00 -14.49 -8.02
N TRP A 55 -12.30 -14.23 -6.91
CA TRP A 55 -10.90 -13.79 -6.85
C TRP A 55 -10.56 -12.56 -7.73
N ILE A 56 -11.56 -11.78 -8.13
CA ILE A 56 -11.38 -10.60 -8.96
C ILE A 56 -10.60 -9.54 -8.18
N LEU A 57 -10.91 -9.35 -6.90
CA LEU A 57 -10.27 -8.35 -6.04
C LEU A 57 -8.81 -8.70 -5.71
N PRO A 58 -8.46 -9.92 -5.27
CA PRO A 58 -7.06 -10.32 -5.13
C PRO A 58 -6.25 -10.15 -6.41
N VAL A 59 -6.80 -10.54 -7.58
CA VAL A 59 -6.11 -10.40 -8.87
C VAL A 59 -5.91 -8.94 -9.23
N THR A 60 -6.94 -8.09 -9.11
CA THR A 60 -6.81 -6.66 -9.38
C THR A 60 -5.77 -6.01 -8.46
N TYR A 61 -5.80 -6.31 -7.16
CA TYR A 61 -4.74 -5.89 -6.24
C TYR A 61 -3.35 -6.31 -6.73
N GLY A 62 -3.17 -7.58 -7.11
CA GLY A 62 -1.88 -8.11 -7.55
C GLY A 62 -1.37 -7.42 -8.81
N THR A 63 -2.25 -7.15 -9.78
CA THR A 63 -1.88 -6.39 -10.98
C THR A 63 -1.46 -4.96 -10.63
N LEU A 64 -2.18 -4.29 -9.74
CA LEU A 64 -1.88 -2.92 -9.30
C LEU A 64 -0.55 -2.85 -8.56
N ALA A 65 -0.32 -3.79 -7.63
CA ALA A 65 0.91 -3.88 -6.86
C ALA A 65 2.11 -4.14 -7.78
N THR A 66 1.98 -5.05 -8.76
CA THR A 66 3.02 -5.34 -9.75
C THR A 66 3.33 -4.12 -10.61
N LEU A 67 2.30 -3.43 -11.11
CA LEU A 67 2.44 -2.18 -11.86
C LEU A 67 3.18 -1.11 -11.04
N SER A 68 2.85 -0.99 -9.76
CA SER A 68 3.48 0.00 -8.87
C SER A 68 4.97 -0.23 -8.69
N VAL A 69 5.40 -1.49 -8.57
CA VAL A 69 6.81 -1.84 -8.48
C VAL A 69 7.50 -1.68 -9.83
N TRP A 70 6.86 -2.09 -10.92
CA TRP A 70 7.39 -1.91 -12.27
C TRP A 70 7.72 -0.45 -12.56
N LEU A 71 6.81 0.48 -12.25
CA LEU A 71 7.04 1.90 -12.43
C LEU A 71 8.24 2.39 -11.59
N ARG A 72 8.36 1.92 -10.34
CA ARG A 72 9.50 2.26 -9.46
C ARG A 72 10.83 1.74 -10.01
N VAL A 73 10.87 0.49 -10.46
CA VAL A 73 12.06 -0.11 -11.07
C VAL A 73 12.44 0.61 -12.35
N ARG A 74 11.47 0.97 -13.19
CA ARG A 74 11.68 1.74 -14.43
C ARG A 74 12.28 3.12 -14.14
N ASP A 75 11.74 3.82 -13.15
CA ASP A 75 12.22 5.16 -12.80
C ASP A 75 13.62 5.11 -12.17
N ALA A 76 13.90 4.11 -11.31
CA ALA A 76 15.24 3.86 -10.78
C ALA A 76 16.24 3.47 -11.89
N ALA A 77 15.81 2.68 -12.89
CA ALA A 77 16.65 2.30 -14.02
C ALA A 77 17.02 3.50 -14.92
N LYS A 78 16.20 4.55 -14.96
CA LYS A 78 16.52 5.81 -15.65
C LYS A 78 17.52 6.67 -14.88
N GLN A 79 17.63 6.51 -13.57
CA GLN A 79 18.50 7.30 -12.70
C GLN A 79 19.96 6.78 -12.64
N ARG A 80 20.45 6.07 -13.66
CA ARG A 80 21.82 5.53 -13.65
C ARG A 80 22.84 6.65 -13.36
N PRO A 81 23.71 6.50 -12.34
CA PRO A 81 24.75 7.47 -12.05
C PRO A 81 25.77 7.48 -13.20
N GLU A 82 26.21 8.67 -13.62
CA GLU A 82 27.33 8.81 -14.56
C GLU A 82 28.56 8.08 -13.98
N VAL A 83 29.18 7.24 -14.81
CA VAL A 83 30.33 6.41 -14.45
C VAL A 83 31.52 7.33 -14.19
N SER A 84 31.72 7.73 -12.94
CA SER A 84 32.96 8.37 -12.50
C SER A 84 33.98 7.29 -12.19
N TYR A 85 35.01 7.20 -13.04
CA TYR A 85 36.18 6.35 -12.82
C TYR A 85 36.85 6.75 -11.49
N SER A 86 36.81 5.85 -10.51
CA SER A 86 37.44 5.98 -9.18
C SER A 86 38.10 4.66 -8.82
N ASN A 87 39.09 4.73 -7.92
CA ASN A 87 40.04 3.69 -7.49
C ASN A 87 39.55 2.24 -7.47
N SER A 88 40.49 1.31 -7.66
CA SER A 88 40.26 -0.14 -7.82
C SER A 88 39.53 -0.83 -6.67
N ASP A 89 39.68 -0.37 -5.43
CA ASP A 89 38.98 -0.93 -4.26
C ASP A 89 37.53 -0.43 -4.15
N ASP A 90 37.29 0.85 -4.46
CA ASP A 90 35.93 1.39 -4.59
C ASP A 90 35.17 0.72 -5.74
N ALA A 91 35.88 0.36 -6.81
CA ALA A 91 35.31 -0.35 -7.95
C ALA A 91 34.79 -1.74 -7.55
N ARG A 92 35.52 -2.49 -6.71
CA ARG A 92 35.10 -3.81 -6.21
C ARG A 92 33.87 -3.72 -5.30
N LEU A 93 33.85 -2.78 -4.36
CA LEU A 93 32.69 -2.54 -3.49
C LEU A 93 31.45 -2.08 -4.27
N ARG A 94 31.62 -1.23 -5.29
CA ARG A 94 30.52 -0.81 -6.18
C ARG A 94 29.98 -1.96 -7.03
N VAL A 95 30.83 -2.89 -7.48
CA VAL A 95 30.37 -4.08 -8.21
C VAL A 95 29.54 -5.00 -7.31
N LEU A 96 29.97 -5.21 -6.06
CA LEU A 96 29.18 -5.97 -5.07
C LEU A 96 27.86 -5.26 -4.75
N ALA A 97 27.89 -3.94 -4.53
CA ALA A 97 26.70 -3.13 -4.29
C ALA A 97 25.75 -3.13 -5.51
N ALA A 98 26.28 -3.10 -6.74
CA ALA A 98 25.48 -3.19 -7.95
C ALA A 98 24.83 -4.57 -8.12
N LYS A 99 25.55 -5.65 -7.78
CA LYS A 99 24.99 -7.01 -7.74
C LYS A 99 23.89 -7.13 -6.67
N PHE A 100 24.13 -6.59 -5.48
CA PHE A 100 23.15 -6.54 -4.40
C PHE A 100 21.91 -5.73 -4.79
N ASN A 101 22.10 -4.54 -5.37
CA ASN A 101 21.00 -3.70 -5.83
C ASN A 101 20.18 -4.38 -6.94
N ARG A 102 20.82 -5.11 -7.87
CA ARG A 102 20.12 -5.93 -8.86
C ARG A 102 19.31 -7.04 -8.19
N ALA A 103 19.91 -7.80 -7.28
CA ALA A 103 19.22 -8.86 -6.55
C ALA A 103 18.02 -8.31 -5.76
N LEU A 104 18.20 -7.19 -5.07
CA LEU A 104 17.14 -6.51 -4.33
C LEU A 104 16.02 -6.02 -5.25
N SER A 105 16.36 -5.50 -6.44
CA SER A 105 15.36 -5.14 -7.45
C SER A 105 14.54 -6.36 -7.90
N TYR A 106 15.17 -7.51 -8.14
CA TYR A 106 14.45 -8.73 -8.51
C TYR A 106 13.51 -9.22 -7.39
N VAL A 107 13.99 -9.23 -6.15
CA VAL A 107 13.19 -9.60 -4.97
C VAL A 107 12.00 -8.66 -4.79
N MET A 108 12.22 -7.34 -4.91
CA MET A 108 11.16 -6.35 -4.81
C MET A 108 10.10 -6.52 -5.91
N THR A 109 10.50 -6.98 -7.09
CA THR A 109 9.57 -7.23 -8.22
C THR A 109 8.75 -8.50 -8.03
N ALA A 110 9.27 -9.50 -7.30
CA ALA A 110 8.57 -10.74 -6.97
C ALA A 110 7.64 -10.63 -5.74
N LEU A 111 7.85 -9.64 -4.88
CA LEU A 111 7.05 -9.42 -3.66
C LEU A 111 5.53 -9.27 -3.92
N PRO A 112 5.08 -8.48 -4.92
CA PRO A 112 3.66 -8.35 -5.24
C PRO A 112 2.97 -9.65 -5.60
N SER A 113 3.62 -10.52 -6.37
CA SER A 113 3.02 -11.80 -6.79
C SER A 113 2.91 -12.77 -5.63
N VAL A 114 3.94 -12.83 -4.77
CA VAL A 114 3.91 -13.64 -3.53
C VAL A 114 2.82 -13.15 -2.59
N PHE A 115 2.69 -11.84 -2.39
CA PHE A 115 1.68 -11.28 -1.51
C PHE A 115 0.25 -11.53 -2.03
N THR A 116 0.06 -11.44 -3.35
CA THR A 116 -1.23 -11.80 -3.99
C THR A 116 -1.58 -13.27 -3.78
N TYR A 117 -0.60 -14.16 -3.93
CA TYR A 117 -0.78 -15.58 -3.66
C TYR A 117 -1.13 -15.85 -2.19
N LEU A 118 -0.51 -15.15 -1.26
CA LEU A 118 -0.83 -15.26 0.17
C LEU A 118 -2.27 -14.81 0.45
N ILE A 119 -2.72 -13.68 -0.12
CA ILE A 119 -4.10 -13.19 0.02
C ILE A 119 -5.12 -14.26 -0.39
N ILE A 120 -4.88 -14.91 -1.53
CA ILE A 120 -5.76 -15.97 -2.05
C ILE A 120 -5.74 -17.18 -1.14
N ARG A 121 -4.56 -17.57 -0.62
CA ARG A 121 -4.43 -18.76 0.22
C ARG A 121 -5.00 -18.58 1.63
N SER A 122 -4.98 -17.36 2.15
CA SER A 122 -5.44 -17.07 3.52
C SER A 122 -6.90 -16.66 3.59
N ASP A 123 -7.66 -16.73 2.49
CA ASP A 123 -9.09 -16.38 2.40
C ASP A 123 -9.41 -15.06 3.12
N LEU A 124 -8.67 -13.99 2.79
CA LEU A 124 -8.88 -12.69 3.43
C LEU A 124 -10.26 -12.12 3.10
N SER A 125 -10.85 -11.47 4.10
CA SER A 125 -12.08 -10.70 3.94
C SER A 125 -11.95 -9.67 2.82
N THR A 126 -13.00 -9.60 2.00
CA THR A 126 -13.11 -8.65 0.88
C THR A 126 -12.86 -7.20 1.30
N ALA A 127 -13.36 -6.79 2.47
CA ALA A 127 -13.14 -5.44 3.01
C ALA A 127 -11.64 -5.11 3.16
N VAL A 128 -10.82 -6.09 3.58
CA VAL A 128 -9.37 -5.92 3.74
C VAL A 128 -8.71 -5.77 2.38
N VAL A 129 -9.09 -6.58 1.40
CA VAL A 129 -8.53 -6.51 0.04
C VAL A 129 -8.88 -5.17 -0.62
N LEU A 130 -10.12 -4.69 -0.46
CA LEU A 130 -10.54 -3.37 -0.92
C LEU A 130 -9.72 -2.24 -0.27
N TYR A 131 -9.48 -2.32 1.03
CA TYR A 131 -8.61 -1.37 1.73
C TYR A 131 -7.18 -1.38 1.16
N LEU A 132 -6.62 -2.56 0.87
CA LEU A 132 -5.30 -2.69 0.25
C LEU A 132 -5.25 -2.09 -1.17
N ILE A 133 -6.31 -2.26 -1.96
CA ILE A 133 -6.43 -1.62 -3.28
C ILE A 133 -6.49 -0.09 -3.13
N GLY A 134 -7.30 0.42 -2.20
CA GLY A 134 -7.41 1.87 -1.95
C GLY A 134 -6.08 2.48 -1.53
N THR A 135 -5.35 1.83 -0.63
CA THR A 135 -4.04 2.31 -0.16
C THR A 135 -2.96 2.25 -1.24
N THR A 136 -2.91 1.19 -2.05
CA THR A 136 -1.96 1.10 -3.17
C THR A 136 -2.25 2.12 -4.27
N THR A 137 -3.53 2.35 -4.57
CA THR A 137 -3.98 3.35 -5.55
C THR A 137 -3.62 4.77 -5.10
N THR A 138 -3.87 5.10 -3.83
CA THR A 138 -3.51 6.42 -3.28
C THR A 138 -2.00 6.65 -3.32
N GLN A 139 -1.18 5.64 -2.98
CA GLN A 139 0.28 5.75 -3.10
C GLN A 139 0.77 5.97 -4.54
N LEU A 140 0.10 5.36 -5.53
CA LEU A 140 0.41 5.57 -6.95
C LEU A 140 0.11 6.99 -7.41
N VAL A 141 -0.97 7.60 -6.93
CA VAL A 141 -1.39 8.96 -7.30
C VAL A 141 -0.61 10.03 -6.53
N GLN A 142 -0.30 9.79 -5.25
CA GLN A 142 0.41 10.76 -4.40
C GLN A 142 1.81 11.09 -4.92
N ARG A 143 2.55 10.11 -5.42
CA ARG A 143 3.94 10.30 -5.87
C ARG A 143 4.12 11.28 -7.04
N PRO A 144 3.41 11.15 -8.17
CA PRO A 144 3.52 12.11 -9.27
C PRO A 144 2.99 13.49 -8.87
N LEU A 145 1.96 13.55 -8.02
CA LEU A 145 1.45 14.81 -7.47
C LEU A 145 2.51 15.50 -6.60
N LEU A 146 3.12 14.78 -5.66
CA LEU A 146 4.19 15.31 -4.82
C LEU A 146 5.39 15.75 -5.64
N ALA A 147 5.81 14.98 -6.64
CA ALA A 147 6.90 15.38 -7.54
C ALA A 147 6.57 16.66 -8.32
N ARG A 148 5.30 16.83 -8.73
CA ARG A 148 4.82 18.04 -9.41
C ARG A 148 4.73 19.24 -8.48
N VAL A 149 4.24 19.06 -7.26
CA VAL A 149 4.07 20.13 -6.26
C VAL A 149 5.41 20.58 -5.68
N LEU A 150 6.32 19.65 -5.39
CA LEU A 150 7.64 19.94 -4.83
C LEU A 150 8.62 20.53 -5.87
N GLY A 151 8.26 20.58 -7.16
CA GLY A 151 9.10 21.19 -8.21
C GLY A 151 10.48 20.53 -8.40
N THR A 152 10.71 19.34 -7.83
CA THR A 152 12.01 18.64 -7.83
C THR A 152 12.39 18.04 -9.18
N THR A 153 11.61 18.29 -10.23
CA THR A 153 12.00 18.05 -11.63
C THR A 153 13.19 18.90 -12.09
N LYS A 154 13.60 19.95 -11.35
CA LYS A 154 14.91 20.57 -11.58
C LYS A 154 16.01 19.64 -11.05
N ARG A 155 16.45 18.75 -11.95
CA ARG A 155 17.69 17.98 -11.88
C ARG A 155 18.82 18.94 -11.51
N VAL A 156 19.15 19.07 -10.22
CA VAL A 156 20.34 19.79 -9.80
C VAL A 156 21.50 18.93 -10.30
N PRO A 157 22.26 19.37 -11.32
CA PRO A 157 23.42 18.59 -11.75
C PRO A 157 24.32 18.45 -10.53
N PRO A 158 24.88 17.26 -10.25
CA PRO A 158 25.84 17.12 -9.16
C PRO A 158 26.90 18.18 -9.37
N LEU A 159 27.12 19.02 -8.35
CA LEU A 159 28.15 20.05 -8.37
C LEU A 159 29.46 19.31 -8.63
N ARG A 160 29.93 19.34 -9.88
CA ARG A 160 31.24 18.85 -10.25
C ARG A 160 32.21 19.71 -9.46
N ALA A 161 32.67 19.22 -8.32
CA ALA A 161 33.85 19.75 -7.67
C ALA A 161 34.93 19.64 -8.75
N LYS A 162 35.29 20.78 -9.38
CA LYS A 162 36.47 20.86 -10.24
C LYS A 162 37.61 20.35 -9.38
N GLN A 163 38.04 19.11 -9.60
CA GLN A 163 39.29 18.62 -9.04
C GLN A 163 40.35 19.64 -9.50
N ALA A 164 41.02 20.26 -8.54
CA ALA A 164 42.07 21.21 -8.84
C ALA A 164 43.10 20.49 -9.70
N LYS A 165 43.40 21.03 -10.90
CA LYS A 165 44.53 20.56 -11.71
C LYS A 165 45.76 20.63 -10.82
N THR A 166 46.37 19.49 -10.53
CA THR A 166 47.70 19.42 -9.92
C THR A 166 48.67 20.13 -10.86
N LYS A 167 49.13 21.31 -10.41
CA LYS A 167 50.11 22.13 -11.11
C LYS A 167 51.46 21.44 -10.90
N GLY A 168 52.03 20.86 -11.95
CA GLY A 168 53.38 20.30 -11.93
C GLY A 168 53.50 18.91 -12.55
N GLN A 169 53.42 18.82 -13.87
CA GLN A 169 54.28 17.90 -14.61
C GLN A 169 55.28 18.78 -15.35
N VAL A 170 56.51 18.81 -14.81
CA VAL A 170 57.68 19.38 -15.46
C VAL A 170 58.07 18.46 -16.61
N GLU A 171 58.40 19.08 -17.72
CA GLU A 171 58.84 18.50 -18.99
C GLU A 171 59.96 17.47 -18.80
N ALA A 172 59.89 16.39 -19.59
CA ALA A 172 61.01 15.52 -19.91
C ALA A 172 61.17 15.52 -21.44
#